data_AF-A0A932MKW9-F1
#
_entry.id   AF-A0A932MKW9-F1
#
_cell.length_a   1.000
_cell.length_b   1.000
_cell.length_c   1.000
_cell.angle_alpha   90.00
_cell.angle_beta   90.00
_cell.angle_gamma   90.00
#
_symmetry.space_group_name_H-M   'P 1'
#
loop_
_entity.id
_entity.type
_entity.pdbx_description
1 polymer ?
#
loop_
_entity_poly.entity_id
_entity_poly.type
_entity_poly.pdbx_seq_one_letter_code
_entity_poly.pdbx_strand_id
1 'polypeptide(L)' 'MKYQIVIPKEVRKAMGLKKGTKVYVKPLDKNHAMITKDPDDPIKELRGLGKEVWDSLGGAEAYLKQERDSWNDS' A
#
# COMPACT_ATOMS: atom_id res chain seq x y z
N MET A 1 -25.84 -21.48 2.74
CA MET A 1 -25.92 -20.46 3.81
C MET A 1 -24.97 -19.33 3.50
N LYS A 2 -25.38 -18.06 3.66
CA LYS A 2 -24.46 -16.92 3.59
C LYS A 2 -23.79 -16.78 4.95
N TYR A 3 -22.50 -17.10 5.03
CA TYR A 3 -21.72 -16.84 6.24
C TYR A 3 -21.38 -15.35 6.27
N GLN A 4 -21.96 -14.63 7.23
CA GLN A 4 -21.73 -13.19 7.41
C GLN A 4 -21.21 -12.93 8.82
N ILE A 5 -20.13 -12.16 8.90
CA ILE A 5 -19.56 -11.67 10.15
C ILE A 5 -19.97 -10.21 10.33
N VAL A 6 -20.42 -9.84 11.52
CA VAL A 6 -20.79 -8.46 11.85
C VAL A 6 -19.57 -7.73 12.39
N ILE A 7 -19.17 -6.65 11.72
CA ILE A 7 -18.09 -5.78 12.20
C ILE A 7 -18.66 -4.79 13.25
N PRO A 8 -18.13 -4.75 14.48
CA PRO A 8 -18.58 -3.83 15.52
C PRO A 8 -18.52 -2.36 15.07
N LYS A 9 -19.36 -1.52 15.69
CA LYS A 9 -19.50 -0.09 15.32
C LYS A 9 -18.18 0.68 15.50
N GLU A 10 -17.43 0.39 16.55
CA GLU A 10 -16.15 1.03 16.86
C GLU A 10 -15.11 0.75 15.77
N VAL A 11 -14.97 -0.51 15.38
CA VAL A 11 -14.06 -0.93 14.30
C VAL A 11 -14.47 -0.30 12.96
N ARG A 12 -15.77 -0.29 12.63
CA ARG A 12 -16.26 0.38 11.42
C ARG A 12 -15.91 1.86 11.38
N LYS A 13 -16.04 2.57 12.50
CA LYS A 13 -15.70 4.00 12.59
C LYS A 13 -14.20 4.23 12.46
N ALA A 14 -13.39 3.46 13.19
CA ALA A 14 -11.93 3.56 13.16
C ALA A 14 -11.37 3.30 11.74
N MET A 15 -11.94 2.33 11.03
CA MET A 15 -11.55 1.98 9.66
C MET A 15 -12.27 2.81 8.58
N GLY A 16 -13.19 3.71 8.95
CA GLY A 16 -13.98 4.50 8.00
C GLY A 16 -14.83 3.66 7.02
N LEU A 17 -15.26 2.47 7.41
CA LEU A 17 -16.03 1.55 6.55
C LEU A 17 -17.45 2.06 6.35
N LYS A 18 -17.87 2.17 5.08
CA LYS A 18 -19.22 2.55 4.67
C LYS A 18 -19.89 1.38 3.95
N LYS A 19 -21.20 1.48 3.73
CA LYS A 19 -21.92 0.51 2.90
C LYS A 19 -21.31 0.52 1.50
N GLY A 20 -20.91 -0.66 1.00
CA GLY A 20 -20.27 -0.80 -0.30
C GLY A 20 -18.74 -0.71 -0.30
N THR A 21 -18.10 -0.45 0.85
CA THR A 21 -16.64 -0.51 0.97
C THR A 21 -16.14 -1.93 0.73
N LYS A 22 -15.20 -2.08 -0.22
CA LYS A 22 -14.50 -3.34 -0.48
C LYS A 22 -13.38 -3.51 0.55
N VAL A 23 -13.12 -4.76 0.93
CA VAL A 23 -12.07 -5.11 1.89
C VAL A 23 -11.36 -6.37 1.42
N TYR A 24 -10.07 -6.46 1.72
CA TYR A 24 -9.30 -7.69 1.61
C TYR A 24 -9.35 -8.40 2.96
N VAL A 25 -9.59 -9.71 2.92
CA VAL A 25 -9.51 -10.58 4.11
C VAL A 25 -8.43 -11.61 3.85
N LYS A 26 -7.39 -11.64 4.68
CA LYS A 26 -6.28 -12.58 4.55
C LYS A 26 -6.06 -13.31 5.87
N PRO A 27 -5.83 -14.63 5.87
CA PRO A 27 -5.43 -15.33 7.08
C PRO A 27 -4.04 -14.84 7.51
N LEU A 28 -3.88 -14.58 8.81
CA LEU A 28 -2.57 -14.39 9.44
C LEU A 28 -2.06 -15.73 9.96
N ASP A 29 -2.95 -16.51 10.57
CA ASP A 29 -2.69 -17.86 11.06
C ASP A 29 -4.00 -18.67 11.12
N LYS A 30 -4.00 -19.80 11.85
CA LYS A 30 -5.17 -20.68 11.99
C LYS A 30 -6.36 -20.04 12.71
N ASN A 31 -6.11 -19.07 13.56
CA ASN A 31 -7.09 -18.45 14.46
C ASN A 31 -7.36 -16.98 14.12
N HIS A 32 -6.47 -16.33 13.36
CA HIS A 32 -6.55 -14.90 13.08
C HIS A 32 -6.61 -14.61 11.58
N ALA A 33 -7.43 -13.61 11.23
CA ALA A 33 -7.48 -13.03 9.91
C ALA A 33 -7.34 -11.51 9.99
N MET A 34 -6.64 -10.92 9.03
CA MET A 34 -6.50 -9.48 8.87
C MET A 34 -7.51 -8.98 7.85
N ILE A 35 -8.19 -7.88 8.19
CA ILE A 35 -9.09 -7.16 7.30
C ILE A 35 -8.43 -5.83 6.95
N THR A 36 -8.21 -5.59 5.67
CA THR A 36 -7.64 -4.34 5.16
C THR A 36 -8.64 -3.66 4.24
N LYS A 37 -8.83 -2.35 4.39
CA LYS A 37 -9.68 -1.58 3.47
C LYS A 37 -9.08 -1.63 2.07
N ASP A 38 -9.89 -1.91 1.05
CA ASP A 38 -9.48 -1.72 -0.34
C ASP A 38 -9.42 -0.21 -0.60
N PRO A 39 -8.25 0.34 -0.95
CA PRO A 39 -8.12 1.76 -1.19
C PRO A 39 -8.98 2.18 -2.39
N ASP A 40 -9.75 3.26 -2.20
CA ASP A 40 -10.62 3.80 -3.25
C ASP A 40 -9.79 4.30 -4.47
N ASP A 41 -8.51 4.63 -4.25
CA ASP A 41 -7.52 4.96 -5.27
C ASP A 41 -6.15 4.36 -4.88
N PRO A 42 -5.82 3.16 -5.39
CA PRO A 42 -4.53 2.52 -5.12
C PRO A 42 -3.32 3.35 -5.60
N ILE A 43 -3.47 4.13 -6.67
CA ILE A 43 -2.37 4.95 -7.19
C ILE A 43 -2.08 6.11 -6.26
N LYS A 44 -3.11 6.74 -5.68
CA LYS A 44 -2.93 7.81 -4.69
C LYS A 44 -2.27 7.32 -3.41
N GLU A 45 -2.62 6.12 -2.94
CA GLU A 45 -2.04 5.51 -1.73
C GLU A 45 -0.61 5.00 -1.97
N LEU A 46 -0.29 4.53 -3.19
CA LEU A 46 1.07 4.13 -3.57
C LEU A 46 1.95 5.32 -4.00
N ARG A 47 1.36 6.49 -4.26
CA ARG A 47 2.09 7.69 -4.68
C ARG A 47 3.00 8.17 -3.55
N GLY A 48 4.30 8.04 -3.76
CA GLY A 48 5.32 8.40 -2.79
C GLY A 48 5.85 7.23 -1.95
N LEU A 49 5.32 6.01 -2.15
CA LEU A 49 5.72 4.79 -1.42
C LEU A 49 7.15 4.30 -1.72
N GLY A 50 7.93 5.06 -2.47
CA GLY A 50 9.36 4.83 -2.69
C GLY A 50 10.19 6.10 -2.57
N LYS A 51 9.61 7.24 -2.13
CA LYS A 51 10.31 8.52 -2.11
C LYS A 51 11.50 8.48 -1.14
N GLU A 52 11.29 8.00 0.08
CA GLU A 52 12.36 7.92 1.09
C GLU A 52 13.48 6.94 0.67
N VAL A 53 13.10 5.82 0.05
CA VAL A 53 14.08 4.86 -0.49
C VAL A 53 14.86 5.49 -1.65
N TRP A 54 14.17 6.19 -2.55
CA TRP A 54 14.78 6.88 -3.68
C TRP A 54 15.75 7.98 -3.23
N ASP A 55 15.34 8.80 -2.25
CA ASP A 55 16.18 9.83 -1.64
C ASP A 55 17.42 9.21 -0.95
N SER A 56 17.26 8.06 -0.28
CA SER A 56 18.37 7.34 0.38
C SER A 56 19.42 6.78 -0.61
N LEU A 57 19.01 6.48 -1.84
CA LEU A 57 19.89 6.01 -2.92
C LEU A 57 20.60 7.15 -3.66
N GLY A 58 20.50 8.39 -3.18
CA GLY A 58 21.09 9.57 -3.81
C GLY A 58 20.16 10.27 -4.81
N GLY A 59 18.88 9.89 -4.83
CA GLY A 59 17.84 10.52 -5.63
C GLY A 59 18.10 10.45 -7.13
N ALA A 60 17.38 11.31 -7.87
CA ALA A 60 17.46 11.34 -9.32
C ALA A 60 18.85 11.76 -9.83
N GLU A 61 19.58 12.60 -9.10
CA GLU A 61 20.88 13.09 -9.52
C GLU A 61 21.96 12.00 -9.50
N ALA A 62 21.98 11.15 -8.47
CA ALA A 62 22.94 10.04 -8.41
C ALA A 62 22.71 9.04 -9.56
N TYR A 63 21.44 8.72 -9.85
CA TYR A 63 21.07 7.85 -10.97
C TYR A 63 21.43 8.46 -12.33
N LEU A 64 21.09 9.74 -12.56
CA LEU A 64 21.42 10.44 -13.81
C LEU A 64 22.93 10.59 -14.01
N LYS A 65 23.70 10.74 -12.93
CA LYS A 65 25.15 10.78 -13.00
C LYS A 65 25.71 9.42 -13.42
N GLN A 66 25.22 8.33 -12.85
CA GLN A 66 25.65 6.97 -13.21
C GLN A 66 25.34 6.65 -14.69
N GLU A 67 24.17 7.04 -15.19
CA GLU A 67 23.79 6.86 -16.60
C GLU A 67 24.64 7.72 -17.54
N ARG A 68 25.04 8.93 -17.13
CA ARG A 68 25.93 9.78 -17.93
C ARG A 68 27.37 9.28 -17.94
N ASP A 69 27.84 8.79 -16.79
CA ASP A 69 29.17 8.19 -16.66
C ASP A 69 29.24 6.92 -17.54
N SER A 70 28.17 6.12 -17.65
CA SER A 70 28.14 4.93 -18.51
C SER A 70 28.12 5.23 -20.02
N TRP A 71 27.63 6.41 -20.44
CA TRP A 71 27.64 6.82 -21.85
C TRP A 71 28.96 7.47 -22.29
N ASN A 72 29.73 8.02 -21.34
CA ASN A 72 31.06 8.58 -21.61
C ASN A 72 32.18 7.52 -21.64
N ASP A 73 31.89 6.30 -21.21
CA ASP A 73 32.79 5.13 -21.30
C ASP A 73 32.59 4.31 -22.60
N SER A 74 31.88 4.86 -23.61
CA SER A 74 31.66 4.25 -24.95
C SER A 74 32.40 4.97 -26.07
#